data_AF-A0A7S1W9T2-F1
#
_entry.id   AF-A0A7S1W9T2-F1
#
_cell.length_a   1.000
_cell.length_b   1.000
_cell.length_c   1.000
_cell.angle_alpha   90.00
_cell.angle_beta   90.00
_cell.angle_gamma   90.00
#
_symmetry.space_group_name_H-M   'P 1'
#
loop_
_entity.id
_entity.type
_entity.pdbx_description
1 polymer ?
#
loop_
_entity_poly.entity_id
_entity_poly.type
_entity_poly.pdbx_seq_one_letter_code
_entity_poly.pdbx_strand_id
1 'polypeptide(L)'
;HGKLRHQCEVCTRCPHGKAKQYCRFCNGCPHGMLKRNCRLCSGCRHGKALHDCPACRGCPHGKLKRNCVVCNPCPHGRIKQDCFVCRGCVHGRVKKGCPICRGCPHQR
;
A
#
# COMPACT_ATOMS: atom_id res chain seq x y z
N HIS A 1 8.53 0.41 28.88
CA HIS A 1 7.41 0.03 27.99
C HIS A 1 7.64 -1.22 27.11
N GLY A 2 8.78 -1.93 27.13
CA GLY A 2 8.95 -3.28 26.54
C GLY A 2 8.75 -3.46 25.02
N LYS A 3 8.20 -2.46 24.31
CA LYS A 3 7.95 -2.48 22.87
C LYS A 3 8.99 -1.64 22.13
N LEU A 4 9.30 -2.03 20.89
CA LEU A 4 10.11 -1.22 19.99
C LEU A 4 9.47 0.16 19.80
N ARG A 5 10.28 1.23 19.72
CA ARG A 5 9.81 2.62 19.67
C ARG A 5 8.73 2.86 18.60
N HIS A 6 8.88 2.25 17.42
CA HIS A 6 7.94 2.37 16.30
C HIS A 6 6.59 1.65 16.52
N GLN A 7 6.50 0.82 17.56
CA GLN A 7 5.31 0.07 17.97
C GLN A 7 4.66 0.67 19.23
N CYS A 8 5.29 1.66 19.85
CA CYS A 8 4.73 2.37 20.99
C CYS A 8 3.81 3.48 20.49
N GLU A 9 2.50 3.36 20.72
CA GLU A 9 1.53 4.37 20.27
C GLU A 9 1.78 5.74 20.89
N VAL A 10 2.18 5.78 22.17
CA VAL A 10 2.53 7.02 22.87
C VAL A 10 3.74 7.70 22.21
N CYS A 11 4.74 6.93 21.78
CA CYS A 11 5.94 7.48 21.13
C CYS A 11 5.77 7.74 19.63
N THR A 12 4.73 7.17 19.00
CA THR A 12 4.58 7.17 17.52
C THR A 12 3.45 8.08 17.05
N ARG A 13 2.41 8.32 17.87
CA ARG A 13 1.34 9.27 17.55
C ARG A 13 1.82 10.71 17.67
N CYS A 14 1.39 11.55 16.74
CA CYS A 14 1.56 12.99 16.80
C CYS A 14 0.29 13.62 17.44
N PRO A 15 0.34 14.90 17.87
CA PRO A 15 -0.83 15.58 18.46
C PRO A 15 -2.06 15.63 17.55
N HIS A 16 -1.89 15.44 16.24
CA HIS A 16 -2.97 15.37 15.26
C HIS A 16 -3.69 14.00 15.19
N GLY A 17 -3.51 13.13 16.19
CA GLY A 17 -4.17 11.82 16.29
C GLY A 17 -3.70 10.75 15.29
N LYS A 18 -2.72 11.06 14.44
CA LYS A 18 -2.12 10.11 13.47
C LYS A 18 -0.71 9.71 13.89
N ALA A 19 -0.23 8.55 13.45
CA ALA A 19 1.20 8.25 13.56
C ALA A 19 2.00 9.35 12.84
N LYS A 20 3.08 9.87 13.45
CA LYS A 20 3.86 11.01 12.92
C LYS A 20 4.20 10.83 11.45
N GLN A 21 4.67 9.64 11.07
CA GLN A 21 4.99 9.26 9.69
C GLN A 21 3.81 9.36 8.71
N TYR A 22 2.55 9.22 9.14
CA TYR A 22 1.36 9.32 8.29
C TYR A 22 0.66 10.67 8.40
N CYS A 23 1.14 11.58 9.25
CA CYS A 23 0.51 12.87 9.46
C CYS A 23 0.94 13.89 8.39
N ARG A 24 -0.03 14.45 7.66
CA ARG A 24 0.21 15.49 6.65
C ARG A 24 0.63 16.83 7.26
N PHE A 25 0.21 17.13 8.49
CA PHE A 25 0.71 18.32 9.20
C PHE A 25 2.17 18.16 9.63
N CYS A 26 2.63 16.94 9.93
CA CYS A 26 4.02 16.70 10.33
C CYS A 26 4.97 16.41 9.17
N ASN A 27 4.49 15.75 8.11
CA ASN A 27 5.31 15.21 7.01
C ASN A 27 4.70 15.49 5.62
N GLY A 28 3.86 16.51 5.53
CA GLY A 28 3.26 16.96 4.27
C GLY A 28 4.24 17.72 3.38
N CYS A 29 3.82 17.94 2.14
CA CYS A 29 4.45 18.85 1.19
C CYS A 29 3.44 19.94 0.80
N PRO A 30 3.88 21.08 0.22
CA PRO A 30 2.99 22.16 -0.23
C PRO A 30 1.91 21.71 -1.23
N HIS A 31 2.15 20.63 -1.97
CA HIS A 31 1.18 20.03 -2.90
C HIS A 31 0.02 19.27 -2.22
N GLY A 32 -0.17 19.42 -0.90
CA GLY A 32 -1.26 18.75 -0.18
C GLY A 32 -1.15 17.23 -0.22
N MET A 33 0.04 16.65 -0.05
CA MET A 33 0.26 15.21 0.09
C MET A 33 1.35 14.94 1.12
N LEU A 34 1.47 13.71 1.60
CA LEU A 34 2.69 13.31 2.33
C LEU A 34 3.88 13.40 1.37
N LYS A 35 5.01 13.96 1.82
CA LYS A 35 6.19 14.19 0.96
C LYS A 35 6.59 12.95 0.16
N ARG A 36 6.66 11.78 0.84
CA ARG A 36 6.97 10.48 0.23
C ARG A 36 5.97 9.99 -0.84
N ASN A 37 4.75 10.50 -0.82
CA ASN A 37 3.69 10.13 -1.76
C ASN A 37 3.53 11.16 -2.88
N CYS A 38 4.13 12.35 -2.73
CA CYS A 38 4.02 13.41 -3.72
C CYS A 38 4.92 13.09 -4.92
N ARG A 39 4.35 12.97 -6.11
CA ARG A 39 5.10 12.74 -7.36
C ARG A 39 6.04 13.89 -7.70
N LEU A 40 5.67 15.12 -7.33
CA LEU A 40 6.52 16.30 -7.55
C LEU A 40 7.72 16.35 -6.57
N CYS A 41 7.57 15.82 -5.35
CA CYS A 41 8.65 15.81 -4.36
C CYS A 41 9.48 14.51 -4.34
N SER A 42 8.89 13.39 -4.75
CA SER A 42 9.45 12.04 -4.57
C SER A 42 9.06 11.08 -5.69
N GLY A 43 8.56 11.60 -6.81
CA GLY A 43 8.39 10.84 -8.05
C GLY A 43 9.73 10.55 -8.73
N CYS A 44 9.72 9.60 -9.64
CA CYS A 44 10.85 9.35 -10.53
C CYS A 44 10.70 10.15 -11.83
N ARG A 45 11.78 10.23 -12.61
CA ARG A 45 11.79 10.86 -13.95
C ARG A 45 10.76 10.29 -14.94
N HIS A 46 10.28 9.07 -14.70
CA HIS A 46 9.24 8.42 -15.51
C HIS A 46 7.83 8.90 -15.16
N GLY A 47 7.71 9.97 -14.39
CA GLY A 47 6.45 10.53 -13.91
C GLY A 47 5.75 9.70 -12.83
N LYS A 48 6.14 8.46 -12.52
CA LYS A 48 5.48 7.60 -11.52
C LYS A 48 6.04 7.85 -10.11
N ALA A 49 5.26 7.52 -9.07
CA ALA A 49 5.82 7.45 -7.72
C ALA A 49 6.96 6.43 -7.69
N LEU A 50 8.05 6.72 -6.97
CA LEU A 50 9.27 5.89 -7.01
C LEU A 50 9.00 4.41 -6.67
N HIS A 51 8.12 4.14 -5.70
CA HIS A 51 7.72 2.81 -5.25
C HIS A 51 6.75 2.08 -6.18
N ASP A 52 6.20 2.80 -7.16
CA ASP A 52 5.24 2.30 -8.15
C ASP A 52 5.81 2.26 -9.57
N CYS A 53 7.08 2.60 -9.74
CA CYS A 53 7.72 2.63 -11.05
C CYS A 53 8.45 1.31 -11.34
N PRO A 54 7.99 0.48 -12.29
CA PRO A 54 8.70 -0.76 -12.66
C PRO A 54 10.09 -0.48 -13.24
N ALA A 55 10.29 0.65 -13.92
CA ALA A 55 11.61 1.04 -14.44
C ALA A 55 12.60 1.40 -13.32
N CYS A 56 12.13 1.73 -12.11
CA CYS A 56 13.01 2.05 -10.97
C CYS A 56 13.12 0.91 -9.95
N ARG A 57 12.03 0.17 -9.72
CA ARG A 57 11.91 -0.84 -8.65
C ARG A 57 11.21 -2.12 -9.10
N GLY A 58 11.12 -2.34 -10.41
CA GLY A 58 10.59 -3.55 -10.99
C GLY A 58 11.51 -4.75 -10.78
N CYS A 59 10.95 -5.93 -11.03
CA CYS A 59 11.73 -7.15 -11.25
C CYS A 59 12.16 -7.24 -12.73
N PRO A 60 13.07 -8.15 -13.08
CA PRO A 60 13.52 -8.37 -14.46
C PRO A 60 12.39 -8.64 -15.47
N HIS A 61 11.22 -9.08 -15.00
CA HIS A 61 10.03 -9.32 -15.83
C HIS A 61 9.23 -8.05 -16.17
N GLY A 62 9.79 -6.85 -15.97
CA GLY A 62 9.15 -5.57 -16.32
C GLY A 62 7.96 -5.15 -15.43
N LYS A 63 7.68 -5.89 -14.35
CA LYS A 63 6.59 -5.61 -13.39
C LYS A 63 7.16 -5.27 -12.01
N LEU A 64 6.40 -4.56 -11.18
CA LEU A 64 6.73 -4.46 -9.75
C LEU A 64 6.73 -5.86 -9.14
N LYS A 65 7.70 -6.19 -8.28
CA LYS A 65 7.83 -7.53 -7.68
C LYS A 65 6.49 -8.04 -7.11
N ARG A 66 5.78 -7.20 -6.35
CA ARG A 66 4.45 -7.48 -5.76
C ARG A 66 3.34 -7.80 -6.78
N ASN A 67 3.51 -7.37 -8.03
CA ASN A 67 2.58 -7.54 -9.14
C ASN A 67 3.10 -8.54 -10.19
N CYS A 68 4.16 -9.30 -9.89
CA CYS A 68 4.75 -10.26 -10.81
C CYS A 68 4.40 -11.68 -10.37
N VAL A 69 3.71 -12.44 -11.24
CA VAL A 69 3.36 -13.84 -10.98
C VAL A 69 4.60 -14.73 -10.88
N VAL A 70 5.66 -14.44 -11.64
CA VAL A 70 6.91 -15.19 -11.57
C VAL A 70 7.64 -14.95 -10.24
N CYS A 71 7.58 -13.73 -9.70
CA CYS A 71 8.24 -13.42 -8.42
C CYS A 71 7.40 -13.76 -7.19
N ASN A 72 6.08 -13.79 -7.30
CA ASN A 72 5.16 -14.07 -6.20
C ASN A 72 4.03 -15.00 -6.67
N PRO A 73 4.37 -16.24 -7.12
CA PRO A 73 3.37 -17.18 -7.59
C PRO A 73 2.55 -17.72 -6.41
N CYS A 74 1.30 -18.07 -6.69
CA CYS A 74 0.55 -19.05 -5.93
C CYS A 74 0.47 -20.36 -6.73
N PRO A 75 0.16 -21.50 -6.08
CA PRO A 75 0.05 -22.80 -6.75
C PRO A 75 -0.96 -22.84 -7.92
N HIS A 76 -1.87 -21.88 -8.00
CA HIS A 76 -2.89 -21.76 -9.05
C HIS A 76 -2.44 -20.89 -10.25
N GLY A 77 -1.14 -20.61 -10.40
CA GLY A 77 -0.60 -19.82 -11.51
C GLY A 77 -0.97 -18.34 -11.50
N ARG A 78 -1.37 -17.80 -10.34
CA ARG A 78 -1.73 -16.38 -10.16
C ARG A 78 -0.92 -15.75 -9.04
N ILE A 79 -0.98 -14.44 -8.89
CA ILE A 79 -0.45 -13.78 -7.69
C ILE A 79 -1.40 -14.09 -6.53
N LYS A 80 -0.88 -14.48 -5.37
CA LYS A 80 -1.69 -14.84 -4.19
C LYS A 80 -2.75 -13.78 -3.83
N GLN A 81 -2.46 -12.49 -4.06
CA GLN A 81 -3.41 -11.40 -3.81
C GLN A 81 -4.62 -11.38 -4.75
N ASP A 82 -4.45 -11.88 -5.97
CA ASP A 82 -5.43 -11.83 -7.05
C ASP A 82 -6.03 -13.23 -7.35
N CYS A 83 -5.62 -14.24 -6.58
CA CYS A 83 -6.12 -15.61 -6.70
C CYS A 83 -7.41 -15.79 -5.90
N PHE A 84 -8.51 -16.13 -6.59
CA PHE A 84 -9.80 -16.43 -5.95
C PHE A 84 -9.71 -17.64 -5.02
N VAL A 85 -9.00 -18.71 -5.40
CA VAL A 85 -8.85 -19.89 -4.53
C VAL A 85 -8.11 -19.53 -3.23
N CYS A 86 -7.13 -18.62 -3.28
CA CYS A 86 -6.37 -18.21 -2.09
C CYS A 86 -7.07 -17.15 -1.22
N ARG A 87 -7.82 -16.23 -1.84
CA ARG A 87 -8.33 -15.01 -1.19
C ARG A 87 -9.76 -14.64 -1.61
N GLY A 88 -10.50 -15.62 -2.10
CA GLY A 88 -11.91 -15.50 -2.45
C GLY A 88 -12.76 -15.16 -1.24
N CYS A 89 -13.97 -14.69 -1.52
CA CYS A 89 -15.02 -14.55 -0.54
C CYS A 89 -16.28 -15.27 -1.03
N VAL A 90 -17.24 -15.47 -0.13
CA VAL A 90 -18.52 -16.12 -0.41
C VAL A 90 -19.32 -15.43 -1.52
N HIS A 91 -19.03 -14.16 -1.81
CA HIS A 91 -19.65 -13.38 -2.90
C HIS A 91 -19.06 -13.66 -4.29
N GLY A 92 -18.28 -14.73 -4.47
CA GLY A 92 -17.72 -15.12 -5.78
C GLY A 92 -16.63 -14.19 -6.34
N ARG A 93 -16.03 -13.33 -5.50
CA ARG A 93 -14.93 -12.42 -5.90
C ARG A 93 -13.73 -12.56 -4.97
N VAL A 94 -12.55 -12.14 -5.42
CA VAL A 94 -11.42 -11.93 -4.48
C VAL A 94 -11.83 -10.89 -3.44
N LYS A 95 -11.53 -11.14 -2.15
CA LYS A 95 -11.86 -10.23 -1.04
C LYS A 95 -11.34 -8.81 -1.27
N LYS A 96 -10.25 -8.66 -2.04
CA LYS A 96 -9.70 -7.37 -2.44
C LYS A 96 -10.54 -6.59 -3.47
N GLY A 97 -11.35 -7.27 -4.27
CA GLY A 97 -12.21 -6.66 -5.28
C GLY A 97 -13.70 -6.76 -4.94
N CYS A 98 -14.06 -7.33 -3.80
CA CYS A 98 -15.44 -7.49 -3.41
C CYS A 98 -15.96 -6.21 -2.73
N PRO A 99 -16.92 -5.47 -3.33
CA PRO A 99 -17.47 -4.26 -2.74
C PRO A 99 -18.22 -4.55 -1.44
N ILE A 100 -18.77 -5.76 -1.26
CA ILE A 100 -19.44 -6.16 -0.02
C ILE A 100 -18.41 -6.40 1.10
N CYS A 101 -17.30 -7.06 0.81
CA CYS A 101 -16.23 -7.26 1.81
C CYS A 101 -15.38 -6.01 2.08
N ARG A 102 -15.34 -5.06 1.14
CA ARG A 102 -14.59 -3.80 1.26
C ARG A 102 -15.45 -2.62 1.65
N GLY A 103 -16.76 -2.76 1.54
CA GLY A 103 -17.71 -1.77 1.99
C GLY A 103 -17.44 -1.47 3.46
N CYS A 104 -17.43 -0.18 3.78
CA CYS A 104 -17.44 0.21 5.18
C CYS A 104 -18.80 -0.24 5.74
N PRO A 105 -18.86 -0.92 6.90
CA PRO A 105 -20.14 -1.23 7.55
C PRO A 105 -20.91 0.04 7.94
N HIS A 106 -20.25 1.21 7.92
CA HIS A 106 -20.86 2.52 8.10
C HIS A 106 -21.06 3.19 6.74
N GLN A 107 -22.27 3.07 6.21
CA GLN A 107 -22.81 3.98 5.20
C GLN A 107 -23.79 4.92 5.91
N ARG A 108 -23.26 5.98 6.52
CA ARG A 108 -23.95 7.24 6.85
C ARG A 108 -22.91 8.33 7.09
#